data_AF-A0A820VQF9-F1
#
_entry.id   AF-A0A820VQF9-F1
#
_cell.length_a   1.000
_cell.length_b   1.000
_cell.length_c   1.000
_cell.angle_alpha   90.00
_cell.angle_beta   90.00
_cell.angle_gamma   90.00
#
_symmetry.space_group_name_H-M   'P 1'
#
loop_
_entity.id
_entity.type
_entity.pdbx_description
1 polymer ?
#
loop_
_entity_poly.entity_id
_entity_poly.type
_entity_poly.pdbx_seq_one_letter_code
_entity_poly.pdbx_strand_id
1 'polypeptide(L)'
;MTSSSSLSPLTTVVVPIANVETNTDNNKQYLCLFSLITAGLLDEDMGSDEQEIIEMIYLIIDTDERKMVTLYRQYIRPSFIETLNDEYKQTSGIDETLLFLSDLDLNEALKKFDKFLRDRYLHPDFGVNLTFVCENCLSLRQCLHTESVKKSTIPLPSYYWSYFDLRHEFQYMYKTNECYNTNTMLENLSIPPIDEIDYCMRHVRHMELIVYQMLNDGYRFEKPEQIMVNLQQGICSLEDNIEESTVVRARGLPWQCTDQDVAKFFRGLDIEK
;
A
#
# COMPACT_ATOMS: atom_id res chain seq x y z
N MET A 1 -21.77 -32.22 -23.04
CA MET A 1 -20.46 -31.99 -22.42
C MET A 1 -20.13 -30.51 -22.60
N THR A 2 -20.63 -29.67 -21.71
CA THR A 2 -20.32 -28.24 -21.69
C THR A 2 -19.07 -28.08 -20.83
N SER A 3 -17.95 -27.73 -21.46
CA SER A 3 -16.71 -27.41 -20.79
C SER A 3 -16.89 -26.15 -19.95
N SER A 4 -17.06 -26.33 -18.64
CA SER A 4 -16.85 -25.27 -17.65
C SER A 4 -15.36 -24.96 -17.63
N SER A 5 -14.94 -23.89 -18.32
CA SER A 5 -13.62 -23.31 -18.12
C SER A 5 -13.59 -22.74 -16.70
N SER A 6 -13.06 -23.51 -15.75
CA SER A 6 -12.72 -23.02 -14.42
C SER A 6 -11.68 -21.92 -14.60
N LEU A 7 -12.08 -20.64 -14.43
CA LEU A 7 -11.10 -19.58 -14.27
C LEU A 7 -10.16 -19.95 -13.13
N SER A 8 -8.86 -19.74 -13.32
CA SER A 8 -7.87 -19.88 -12.25
C SER A 8 -8.27 -18.99 -11.07
N PRO A 9 -8.17 -19.48 -9.81
CA PRO A 9 -8.55 -18.69 -8.63
C PRO A 9 -7.72 -17.40 -8.49
N LEU A 10 -6.57 -17.33 -9.15
CA LEU A 10 -5.64 -16.18 -9.12
C LEU A 10 -5.76 -15.25 -10.32
N THR A 11 -6.97 -15.09 -10.87
CA THR A 11 -7.18 -14.11 -11.93
C THR A 11 -7.22 -12.70 -11.34
N THR A 12 -6.64 -11.72 -12.02
CA THR A 12 -6.80 -10.30 -11.65
C THR A 12 -8.29 -9.99 -11.52
N VAL A 13 -8.73 -9.63 -10.31
CA VAL A 13 -10.12 -9.24 -10.07
C VAL A 13 -10.24 -7.76 -10.31
N VAL A 14 -11.04 -7.40 -11.31
CA VAL A 14 -11.42 -6.01 -11.58
C VAL A 14 -12.91 -5.89 -11.34
N VAL A 15 -13.30 -5.08 -10.37
CA VAL A 15 -14.70 -4.66 -10.21
C VAL A 15 -14.79 -3.24 -10.80
N PRO A 16 -15.24 -3.07 -12.05
CA PRO A 16 -15.45 -1.74 -12.61
C PRO A 16 -16.77 -1.17 -12.09
N ILE A 17 -16.75 0.05 -11.56
CA ILE A 17 -17.96 0.85 -11.33
C ILE A 17 -17.73 2.25 -11.90
N ALA A 18 -18.59 2.63 -12.84
CA ALA A 18 -18.54 3.84 -13.67
C ALA A 18 -17.49 3.83 -14.80
N ASN A 19 -17.94 4.28 -15.97
CA ASN A 19 -17.03 4.72 -17.03
C ASN A 19 -16.45 6.05 -16.57
N VAL A 20 -15.14 6.09 -16.29
CA VAL A 20 -14.42 7.36 -16.18
C VAL A 20 -14.32 7.89 -17.62
N GLU A 21 -15.21 8.80 -17.99
CA GLU A 21 -15.10 9.52 -19.26
C GLU A 21 -13.80 10.35 -19.26
N THR A 22 -13.29 10.69 -20.44
CA THR A 22 -12.10 11.55 -20.58
C THR A 22 -12.32 12.82 -19.76
N ASN A 23 -11.66 12.90 -18.61
CA ASN A 23 -11.93 13.91 -17.62
C ASN A 23 -11.49 15.28 -18.17
N THR A 24 -12.40 16.25 -18.21
CA THR A 24 -12.10 17.64 -18.59
C THR A 24 -11.64 18.48 -17.40
N ASP A 25 -11.75 17.95 -16.17
CA ASP A 25 -11.30 18.60 -14.96
C ASP A 25 -9.88 18.13 -14.59
N ASN A 26 -8.91 18.98 -14.91
CA ASN A 26 -7.48 18.78 -14.64
C ASN A 26 -7.12 18.84 -13.14
N ASN A 27 -8.09 18.85 -12.22
CA ASN A 27 -7.82 18.87 -10.79
C ASN A 27 -8.66 17.86 -9.99
N LYS A 28 -9.28 16.88 -10.67
CA LYS A 28 -10.06 15.84 -10.01
C LYS A 28 -9.17 14.95 -9.14
N GLN A 29 -9.58 14.76 -7.89
CA GLN A 29 -8.84 13.96 -6.92
C GLN A 29 -9.41 12.54 -6.82
N TYR A 30 -8.50 11.57 -6.90
CA TYR A 30 -8.77 10.17 -6.66
C TYR A 30 -7.88 9.66 -5.53
N LEU A 31 -8.47 8.95 -4.58
CA LEU A 31 -7.72 8.25 -3.54
C LEU A 31 -7.59 6.78 -3.93
N CYS A 32 -6.37 6.27 -3.92
CA CYS A 32 -6.10 4.85 -4.13
C CYS A 32 -5.83 4.19 -2.78
N LEU A 33 -6.86 3.60 -2.19
CA LEU A 33 -6.69 2.80 -0.98
C LEU A 33 -5.86 1.57 -1.34
N PHE A 34 -4.69 1.46 -0.73
CA PHE A 34 -3.71 0.45 -1.08
C PHE A 34 -3.49 -0.50 0.09
N SER A 35 -3.71 -1.78 -0.20
CA SER A 35 -3.45 -2.88 0.71
C SER A 35 -2.56 -3.88 0.01
N LEU A 36 -1.56 -4.39 0.72
CA LEU A 36 -0.76 -5.51 0.25
C LEU A 36 -0.53 -6.50 1.38
N ILE A 37 -0.05 -7.68 1.03
CA ILE A 37 0.41 -8.67 2.01
C ILE A 37 1.69 -9.34 1.51
N THR A 38 2.54 -9.74 2.46
CA THR A 38 3.74 -10.53 2.18
C THR A 38 3.49 -12.00 2.50
N ALA A 39 4.36 -12.88 2.02
CA ALA A 39 4.34 -14.29 2.38
C ALA A 39 4.60 -14.56 3.88
N GLY A 40 5.08 -13.54 4.60
CA GLY A 40 5.59 -13.64 5.96
C GLY A 40 4.61 -13.19 7.04
N LEU A 41 5.13 -12.38 7.96
CA LEU A 41 4.39 -11.79 9.07
C LEU A 41 3.27 -10.84 8.58
N LEU A 42 2.24 -10.71 9.41
CA LEU A 42 1.04 -9.90 9.16
C LEU A 42 0.99 -8.69 10.10
N ASP A 43 0.00 -7.81 9.87
CA ASP A 43 -0.30 -6.65 10.71
C ASP A 43 0.93 -5.75 10.95
N GLU A 44 1.22 -5.42 12.21
CA GLU A 44 2.30 -4.52 12.62
C GLU A 44 3.70 -5.07 12.30
N ASP A 45 3.83 -6.38 12.11
CA ASP A 45 5.11 -7.04 11.81
C ASP A 45 5.31 -7.25 10.29
N MET A 46 4.36 -6.82 9.46
CA MET A 46 4.37 -7.07 8.01
C MET A 46 5.65 -6.53 7.33
N GLY A 47 6.36 -7.42 6.65
CA GLY A 47 7.59 -7.11 5.92
C GLY A 47 8.84 -6.98 6.79
N SER A 48 8.75 -7.19 8.10
CA SER A 48 9.93 -7.18 9.01
C SER A 48 10.81 -8.43 8.87
N ASP A 49 10.24 -9.52 8.37
CA ASP A 49 10.91 -10.79 8.06
C ASP A 49 11.38 -10.89 6.59
N GLU A 50 11.27 -9.77 5.86
CA GLU A 50 11.73 -9.58 4.49
C GLU A 50 11.14 -10.57 3.46
N GLN A 51 9.98 -11.17 3.76
CA GLN A 51 9.29 -12.05 2.83
C GLN A 51 8.69 -11.28 1.65
N GLU A 52 8.56 -11.96 0.51
CA GLU A 52 8.10 -11.35 -0.74
C GLU A 52 6.60 -11.02 -0.71
N ILE A 53 6.20 -9.94 -1.39
CA ILE A 53 4.82 -9.55 -1.62
C ILE A 53 4.13 -10.61 -2.48
N ILE A 54 2.96 -11.05 -2.03
CA ILE A 54 2.17 -12.10 -2.70
C ILE A 54 0.80 -11.59 -3.17
N GLU A 55 0.36 -10.44 -2.69
CA GLU A 55 -0.93 -9.88 -3.07
C GLU A 55 -0.92 -8.35 -2.97
N MET A 56 -1.56 -7.69 -3.92
CA MET A 56 -1.82 -6.24 -3.90
C MET A 56 -3.27 -5.96 -4.30
N ILE A 57 -3.90 -5.04 -3.57
CA ILE A 57 -5.24 -4.52 -3.85
C ILE A 57 -5.18 -3.00 -3.92
N TYR A 58 -5.75 -2.46 -5.01
CA TYR A 58 -5.91 -1.04 -5.26
C TYR A 58 -7.42 -0.75 -5.36
N LEU A 59 -7.97 -0.02 -4.39
CA LEU A 59 -9.36 0.44 -4.42
C LEU A 59 -9.36 1.95 -4.66
N ILE A 60 -9.84 2.37 -5.83
CA ILE A 60 -9.83 3.77 -6.24
C ILE A 60 -11.19 4.41 -5.95
N ILE A 61 -11.17 5.52 -5.22
CA ILE A 61 -12.33 6.32 -4.83
C ILE A 61 -12.26 7.68 -5.50
N ASP A 62 -13.39 8.12 -6.03
CA ASP A 62 -13.65 9.49 -6.44
C ASP A 62 -14.06 10.32 -5.22
N THR A 63 -13.28 11.35 -4.85
CA THR A 63 -13.54 12.10 -3.61
C THR A 63 -14.69 13.10 -3.76
N ASP A 64 -14.97 13.57 -4.98
CA ASP A 64 -16.07 14.49 -5.25
C ASP A 64 -17.40 13.74 -5.29
N GLU A 65 -17.44 12.59 -5.99
CA GLU A 65 -18.64 11.75 -6.06
C GLU A 65 -18.85 10.85 -4.84
N ARG A 66 -17.80 10.66 -4.03
CA ARG A 66 -17.76 9.78 -2.85
C ARG A 66 -18.17 8.34 -3.19
N LYS A 67 -17.57 7.81 -4.26
CA LYS A 67 -17.88 6.48 -4.78
C LYS A 67 -16.63 5.75 -5.20
N MET A 68 -16.69 4.43 -5.04
CA MET A 68 -15.68 3.52 -5.58
C MET A 68 -15.79 3.53 -7.10
N VAL A 69 -14.67 3.86 -7.75
CA VAL A 69 -14.51 3.78 -9.19
C VAL A 69 -14.12 2.36 -9.59
N THR A 70 -13.15 1.78 -8.88
CA THR A 70 -12.73 0.42 -9.21
C THR A 70 -11.97 -0.23 -8.06
N LEU A 71 -12.02 -1.55 -8.04
CA LEU A 71 -11.12 -2.38 -7.26
C LEU A 71 -10.29 -3.23 -8.22
N TYR A 72 -8.97 -3.18 -8.07
CA TYR A 72 -8.00 -3.91 -8.87
C TYR A 72 -7.14 -4.76 -7.93
N ARG A 73 -7.28 -6.09 -8.02
CA ARG A 73 -6.59 -7.06 -7.17
C ARG A 73 -5.68 -7.94 -8.01
N GLN A 74 -4.46 -8.17 -7.53
CA GLN A 74 -3.45 -9.00 -8.18
C GLN A 74 -2.78 -9.91 -7.17
N TYR A 75 -2.50 -11.14 -7.61
CA TYR A 75 -1.65 -12.08 -6.90
C TYR A 75 -0.29 -12.14 -7.56
N ILE A 76 0.76 -12.13 -6.75
CA ILE A 76 2.14 -12.03 -7.20
C ILE A 76 2.83 -13.34 -6.88
N ARG A 77 3.45 -13.93 -7.89
CA ARG A 77 4.27 -15.12 -7.76
C ARG A 77 5.58 -14.74 -7.04
N PRO A 78 5.85 -15.31 -5.85
CA PRO A 78 7.14 -15.14 -5.20
C PRO A 78 8.23 -15.88 -5.99
N SER A 79 9.47 -15.43 -5.84
CA SER A 79 10.66 -16.14 -6.34
C SER A 79 10.95 -17.35 -5.47
N PHE A 80 10.70 -17.23 -4.16
CA PHE A 80 10.87 -18.29 -3.17
C PHE A 80 9.87 -18.11 -2.03
N ILE A 81 9.25 -19.21 -1.61
CA ILE A 81 8.40 -19.25 -0.44
C ILE A 81 8.56 -20.60 0.24
N GLU A 82 8.83 -20.60 1.55
CA GLU A 82 8.96 -21.84 2.31
C GLU A 82 7.62 -22.24 2.94
N THR A 83 6.96 -21.31 3.61
CA THR A 83 5.67 -21.54 4.25
C THR A 83 4.90 -20.23 4.33
N LEU A 84 3.67 -20.22 3.84
CA LEU A 84 2.74 -19.12 4.01
C LEU A 84 2.19 -19.09 5.43
N ASN A 85 1.89 -17.88 5.88
CA ASN A 85 1.08 -17.66 7.07
C ASN A 85 -0.22 -18.48 7.03
N ASP A 86 -0.49 -19.23 8.11
CA ASP A 86 -1.65 -20.13 8.20
C ASP A 86 -2.99 -19.38 8.23
N GLU A 87 -3.03 -18.17 8.81
CA GLU A 87 -4.22 -17.31 8.82
C GLU A 87 -4.53 -16.79 7.41
N TYR A 88 -3.50 -16.39 6.66
CA TYR A 88 -3.67 -16.00 5.26
C TYR A 88 -4.24 -17.15 4.42
N LYS A 89 -3.67 -18.37 4.55
CA LYS A 89 -4.18 -19.55 3.83
C LYS A 89 -5.64 -19.84 4.15
N GLN A 90 -6.02 -19.74 5.42
CA GLN A 90 -7.38 -20.01 5.88
C GLN A 90 -8.40 -18.97 5.37
N THR A 91 -8.03 -17.69 5.35
CA THR A 91 -8.93 -16.59 4.98
C THR A 91 -9.02 -16.37 3.46
N SER A 92 -7.90 -16.51 2.74
CA SER A 92 -7.85 -16.32 1.28
C SER A 92 -8.18 -17.59 0.49
N GLY A 93 -7.99 -18.77 1.08
CA GLY A 93 -8.04 -20.05 0.38
C GLY A 93 -6.86 -20.28 -0.58
N ILE A 94 -5.80 -19.47 -0.47
CA ILE A 94 -4.61 -19.51 -1.33
C ILE A 94 -3.47 -20.17 -0.57
N ASP A 95 -2.93 -21.24 -1.14
CA ASP A 95 -1.72 -21.91 -0.65
C ASP A 95 -0.51 -21.62 -1.54
N GLU A 96 0.65 -22.15 -1.14
CA GLU A 96 1.92 -21.96 -1.84
C GLU A 96 1.83 -22.48 -3.29
N THR A 97 1.16 -23.62 -3.47
CA THR A 97 0.99 -24.26 -4.79
C THR A 97 0.20 -23.36 -5.72
N LEU A 98 -0.90 -22.78 -5.22
CA LEU A 98 -1.71 -21.84 -5.97
C LEU A 98 -0.89 -20.60 -6.32
N LEU A 99 -0.20 -19.95 -5.39
CA LEU A 99 0.59 -18.72 -5.68
C LEU A 99 1.59 -18.91 -6.83
N PHE A 100 2.24 -20.09 -6.91
CA PHE A 100 3.17 -20.39 -7.99
C PHE A 100 2.50 -20.52 -9.38
N LEU A 101 1.17 -20.65 -9.44
CA LEU A 101 0.40 -20.60 -10.68
C LEU A 101 0.10 -19.15 -11.13
N SER A 102 0.41 -18.12 -10.34
CA SER A 102 0.28 -16.75 -10.81
C SER A 102 1.30 -16.46 -11.92
N ASP A 103 0.81 -15.92 -13.03
CA ASP A 103 1.65 -15.50 -14.16
C ASP A 103 2.34 -14.15 -13.93
N LEU A 104 2.24 -13.57 -12.74
CA LEU A 104 2.74 -12.23 -12.43
C LEU A 104 3.86 -12.26 -11.43
N ASP A 105 5.06 -11.84 -11.82
CA ASP A 105 6.03 -11.33 -10.84
C ASP A 105 5.70 -9.89 -10.41
N LEU A 106 6.41 -9.36 -9.40
CA LEU A 106 6.16 -8.01 -8.87
C LEU A 106 6.29 -6.92 -9.96
N ASN A 107 7.28 -7.04 -10.84
CA ASN A 107 7.53 -6.05 -11.89
C ASN A 107 6.40 -6.07 -12.93
N GLU A 108 5.94 -7.25 -13.31
CA GLU A 108 4.79 -7.43 -14.21
C GLU A 108 3.49 -6.95 -13.58
N ALA A 109 3.28 -7.20 -12.29
CA ALA A 109 2.11 -6.71 -11.56
C ALA A 109 2.05 -5.17 -11.57
N LEU A 110 3.16 -4.50 -11.24
CA LEU A 110 3.30 -3.05 -11.28
C LEU A 110 3.06 -2.48 -12.68
N LYS A 111 3.63 -3.09 -13.72
CA LYS A 111 3.40 -2.68 -15.13
C LYS A 111 1.95 -2.87 -15.55
N LYS A 112 1.29 -3.96 -15.12
CA LYS A 112 -0.13 -4.17 -15.42
C LYS A 112 -1.02 -3.13 -14.73
N PHE A 113 -0.71 -2.75 -13.49
CA PHE A 113 -1.45 -1.69 -12.80
C PHE A 113 -1.24 -0.31 -13.43
N ASP A 114 0.00 0.06 -13.79
CA ASP A 114 0.28 1.32 -14.52
C ASP A 114 -0.51 1.38 -15.84
N LYS A 115 -0.47 0.29 -16.61
CA LYS A 115 -1.28 0.16 -17.83
C LYS A 115 -2.78 0.28 -17.54
N PHE A 116 -3.27 -0.35 -16.47
CA PHE A 116 -4.68 -0.26 -16.07
C PHE A 116 -5.09 1.18 -15.77
N LEU A 117 -4.29 1.94 -15.01
CA LEU A 117 -4.54 3.36 -14.77
C LEU A 117 -4.60 4.16 -16.08
N ARG A 118 -3.69 3.87 -17.02
CA ARG A 118 -3.64 4.54 -18.32
C ARG A 118 -4.88 4.23 -19.18
N ASP A 119 -5.24 2.96 -19.27
CA ASP A 119 -6.40 2.49 -20.04
C ASP A 119 -7.74 3.02 -19.47
N ARG A 120 -7.74 3.52 -18.22
CA ARG A 120 -8.91 4.09 -17.51
C ARG A 120 -8.86 5.60 -17.30
N TYR A 121 -7.89 6.32 -17.86
CA TYR A 121 -7.68 7.76 -17.65
C TYR A 121 -7.51 8.16 -16.17
N LEU A 122 -7.07 7.24 -15.32
CA LEU A 122 -6.78 7.45 -13.90
C LEU A 122 -5.28 7.71 -13.63
N HIS A 123 -4.45 7.65 -14.66
CA HIS A 123 -3.02 7.86 -14.55
C HIS A 123 -2.69 9.37 -14.38
N PRO A 124 -1.78 9.76 -13.47
CA PRO A 124 -1.42 11.18 -13.24
C PRO A 124 -0.96 11.96 -14.48
N ASP A 125 -0.36 11.30 -15.48
CA ASP A 125 -0.02 11.91 -16.79
C ASP A 125 -1.22 12.56 -17.51
N PHE A 126 -2.46 12.19 -17.15
CA PHE A 126 -3.68 12.81 -17.67
C PHE A 126 -4.16 14.02 -16.84
N GLY A 127 -3.36 14.50 -15.88
CA GLY A 127 -3.70 15.65 -15.05
C GLY A 127 -4.63 15.33 -13.87
N VAL A 128 -4.92 14.06 -13.59
CA VAL A 128 -5.67 13.66 -12.39
C VAL A 128 -4.76 13.60 -11.17
N ASN A 129 -5.28 13.96 -10.00
CA ASN A 129 -4.58 13.79 -8.74
C ASN A 129 -4.92 12.43 -8.12
N LEU A 130 -4.17 11.39 -8.52
CA LEU A 130 -4.24 10.07 -7.89
C LEU A 130 -3.20 9.98 -6.76
N THR A 131 -3.64 9.86 -5.52
CA THR A 131 -2.75 9.71 -4.36
C THR A 131 -3.10 8.45 -3.56
N PHE A 132 -2.08 7.74 -3.09
CA PHE A 132 -2.26 6.52 -2.29
C PHE A 132 -2.75 6.86 -0.88
N VAL A 133 -3.58 5.98 -0.31
CA VAL A 133 -3.92 5.98 1.12
C VAL A 133 -3.59 4.59 1.63
N CYS A 134 -2.73 4.50 2.65
CA CYS A 134 -2.39 3.25 3.31
C CYS A 134 -2.88 3.31 4.75
N GLU A 135 -3.21 2.18 5.38
CA GLU A 135 -3.59 2.19 6.80
C GLU A 135 -2.45 2.81 7.64
N ASN A 136 -1.23 2.34 7.40
CA ASN A 136 0.01 2.85 7.95
C ASN A 136 1.08 2.90 6.85
N CYS A 137 2.32 3.18 7.22
CA CYS A 137 3.41 3.29 6.27
C CYS A 137 4.00 1.95 5.75
N LEU A 138 3.63 0.80 6.34
CA LEU A 138 4.28 -0.50 6.10
C LEU A 138 4.12 -0.99 4.65
N SER A 139 2.91 -0.87 4.09
CA SER A 139 2.62 -1.35 2.72
C SER A 139 3.55 -0.72 1.69
N LEU A 140 3.75 0.59 1.75
CA LEU A 140 4.64 1.26 0.82
C LEU A 140 6.10 1.18 1.28
N ARG A 141 6.43 1.75 2.45
CA ARG A 141 7.83 1.96 2.86
C ARG A 141 8.52 0.66 3.21
N GLN A 142 7.91 -0.15 4.09
CA GLN A 142 8.53 -1.39 4.59
C GLN A 142 8.53 -2.51 3.53
N CYS A 143 7.44 -2.63 2.76
CA CYS A 143 7.26 -3.74 1.83
C CYS A 143 7.62 -3.34 0.39
N LEU A 144 6.80 -2.53 -0.28
CA LEU A 144 6.93 -2.30 -1.73
C LEU A 144 8.26 -1.65 -2.11
N HIS A 145 8.66 -0.58 -1.42
CA HIS A 145 9.92 0.12 -1.68
C HIS A 145 11.12 -0.80 -1.42
N THR A 146 11.12 -1.51 -0.29
CA THR A 146 12.18 -2.47 0.06
C THR A 146 12.33 -3.57 -0.99
N GLU A 147 11.23 -4.24 -1.37
CA GLU A 147 11.29 -5.34 -2.34
C GLU A 147 11.69 -4.84 -3.74
N SER A 148 11.20 -3.66 -4.15
CA SER A 148 11.57 -3.07 -5.44
C SER A 148 13.07 -2.86 -5.57
N VAL A 149 13.76 -2.48 -4.48
CA VAL A 149 15.22 -2.30 -4.47
C VAL A 149 15.93 -3.65 -4.48
N LYS A 150 15.48 -4.61 -3.66
CA LYS A 150 16.09 -5.96 -3.54
C LYS A 150 16.06 -6.73 -4.87
N LYS A 151 14.93 -6.69 -5.60
CA LYS A 151 14.76 -7.39 -6.88
C LYS A 151 15.29 -6.56 -8.05
N SER A 152 16.61 -6.51 -8.24
CA SER A 152 17.24 -5.89 -9.43
C SER A 152 16.83 -4.43 -9.70
N THR A 153 16.45 -3.67 -8.67
CA THR A 153 15.94 -2.28 -8.76
C THR A 153 14.78 -2.13 -9.76
N ILE A 154 13.60 -2.62 -9.38
CA ILE A 154 12.36 -2.34 -10.11
C ILE A 154 12.04 -0.84 -9.96
N PRO A 155 11.95 -0.07 -11.06
CA PRO A 155 11.61 1.35 -10.98
C PRO A 155 10.13 1.51 -10.60
N LEU A 156 9.86 2.27 -9.54
CA LEU A 156 8.51 2.62 -9.13
C LEU A 156 8.07 3.95 -9.76
N PRO A 157 6.89 4.02 -10.40
CA PRO A 157 6.28 5.26 -10.85
C PRO A 157 6.20 6.33 -9.75
N SER A 158 6.21 7.61 -10.13
CA SER A 158 6.30 8.74 -9.18
C SER A 158 5.15 8.77 -8.16
N TYR A 159 3.98 8.26 -8.51
CA TYR A 159 2.81 8.22 -7.62
C TYR A 159 2.92 7.21 -6.46
N TYR A 160 3.93 6.33 -6.45
CA TYR A 160 4.24 5.46 -5.30
C TYR A 160 5.11 6.14 -4.23
N TRP A 161 5.50 7.40 -4.45
CA TRP A 161 6.40 8.14 -3.55
C TRP A 161 5.65 9.18 -2.70
N SER A 162 4.31 9.17 -2.74
CA SER A 162 3.46 10.10 -2.01
C SER A 162 2.20 9.36 -1.56
N TYR A 163 1.86 9.45 -0.28
CA TYR A 163 0.67 8.78 0.26
C TYR A 163 0.11 9.52 1.48
N PHE A 164 -1.13 9.21 1.82
CA PHE A 164 -1.73 9.58 3.09
C PHE A 164 -1.66 8.37 4.04
N ASP A 165 -1.12 8.59 5.24
CA ASP A 165 -1.23 7.63 6.33
C ASP A 165 -2.60 7.77 6.99
N LEU A 166 -3.46 6.76 6.83
CA LEU A 166 -4.85 6.85 7.28
C LEU A 166 -4.95 7.02 8.80
N ARG A 167 -4.07 6.40 9.58
CA ARG A 167 -4.06 6.57 11.04
C ARG A 167 -3.72 8.02 11.42
N HIS A 168 -2.72 8.63 10.77
CA HIS A 168 -2.39 10.05 10.99
C HIS A 168 -3.52 11.00 10.58
N GLU A 169 -4.11 10.80 9.40
CA GLU A 169 -5.22 11.63 8.91
C GLU A 169 -6.45 11.49 9.84
N PHE A 170 -6.73 10.27 10.32
CA PHE A 170 -7.80 9.99 11.25
C PHE A 170 -7.58 10.66 12.62
N GLN A 171 -6.39 10.50 13.20
CA GLN A 171 -6.01 11.16 14.45
C GLN A 171 -6.10 12.68 14.32
N TYR A 172 -5.65 13.23 13.19
CA TYR A 172 -5.71 14.65 12.93
C TYR A 172 -7.16 15.14 12.86
N MET A 173 -8.05 14.40 12.20
CA MET A 173 -9.45 14.78 12.06
C MET A 173 -10.23 14.67 13.38
N TYR A 174 -10.20 13.49 14.01
CA TYR A 174 -11.07 13.16 15.14
C TYR A 174 -10.44 13.43 16.51
N LYS A 175 -9.17 13.87 16.53
CA LYS A 175 -8.42 14.23 17.76
C LYS A 175 -8.39 13.09 18.79
N THR A 176 -8.19 11.86 18.30
CA THR A 176 -8.11 10.65 19.12
C THR A 176 -6.83 9.88 18.84
N ASN A 177 -6.28 9.23 19.87
CA ASN A 177 -5.15 8.32 19.73
C ASN A 177 -5.59 6.85 19.55
N GLU A 178 -6.90 6.59 19.59
CA GLU A 178 -7.49 5.25 19.45
C GLU A 178 -7.67 4.89 17.96
N CYS A 179 -6.55 4.79 17.23
CA CYS A 179 -6.52 4.49 15.80
C CYS A 179 -5.36 3.56 15.43
N TYR A 180 -5.24 2.45 16.16
CA TYR A 180 -4.13 1.49 16.00
C TYR A 180 -4.29 0.58 14.79
N ASN A 181 -5.49 0.45 14.23
CA ASN A 181 -5.80 -0.29 13.01
C ASN A 181 -7.22 0.06 12.54
N THR A 182 -7.64 -0.44 11.38
CA THR A 182 -8.98 -0.20 10.85
C THR A 182 -10.12 -0.57 11.80
N ASN A 183 -10.02 -1.67 12.55
CA ASN A 183 -11.07 -2.06 13.49
C ASN A 183 -11.27 -1.01 14.60
N THR A 184 -10.18 -0.53 15.20
CA THR A 184 -10.25 0.50 16.24
C THR A 184 -10.78 1.84 15.71
N MET A 185 -10.44 2.20 14.46
CA MET A 185 -11.01 3.38 13.80
C MET A 185 -12.52 3.21 13.56
N LEU A 186 -12.97 2.04 13.11
CA LEU A 186 -14.40 1.76 12.92
C LEU A 186 -15.18 1.79 14.24
N GLU A 187 -14.62 1.23 15.32
CA GLU A 187 -15.19 1.30 16.66
C GLU A 187 -15.33 2.75 17.13
N ASN A 188 -14.29 3.58 16.95
CA ASN A 188 -14.32 4.99 17.30
C ASN A 188 -15.40 5.77 16.53
N LEU A 189 -15.61 5.43 15.25
CA LEU A 189 -16.69 5.98 14.41
C LEU A 189 -18.07 5.37 14.67
N SER A 190 -18.17 4.34 15.53
CA SER A 190 -19.39 3.54 15.71
C SER A 190 -19.93 2.93 14.40
N ILE A 191 -19.03 2.56 13.48
CA ILE A 191 -19.36 1.89 12.23
C ILE A 191 -19.18 0.39 12.41
N PRO A 192 -20.19 -0.45 12.11
CA PRO A 192 -20.03 -1.89 12.21
C PRO A 192 -19.01 -2.40 11.17
N PRO A 193 -18.09 -3.30 11.55
CA PRO A 193 -17.15 -3.90 10.60
C PRO A 193 -17.89 -4.80 9.60
N ILE A 194 -17.33 -4.89 8.39
CA ILE A 194 -17.84 -5.79 7.35
C ILE A 194 -17.46 -7.24 7.68
N ASP A 195 -18.43 -8.14 7.56
CA ASP A 195 -18.27 -9.60 7.64
C ASP A 195 -17.77 -10.16 6.30
N GLU A 196 -16.53 -9.83 5.96
CA GLU A 196 -15.81 -10.39 4.81
C GLU A 196 -14.81 -11.42 5.34
N ILE A 197 -14.69 -12.59 4.72
CA ILE A 197 -13.81 -13.68 5.19
C ILE A 197 -12.38 -13.45 4.71
N ASP A 198 -12.23 -12.93 3.49
CA ASP A 198 -10.95 -12.62 2.90
C ASP A 198 -10.29 -11.46 3.65
N TYR A 199 -9.14 -11.73 4.28
CA TYR A 199 -8.45 -10.76 5.13
C TYR A 199 -8.08 -9.47 4.38
N CYS A 200 -7.51 -9.60 3.18
CA CYS A 200 -7.05 -8.45 2.40
C CYS A 200 -8.23 -7.61 1.90
N MET A 201 -9.29 -8.27 1.45
CA MET A 201 -10.54 -7.60 1.06
C MET A 201 -11.19 -6.92 2.26
N ARG A 202 -11.30 -7.58 3.41
CA ARG A 202 -11.85 -6.99 4.63
C ARG A 202 -11.11 -5.70 4.99
N HIS A 203 -9.77 -5.76 5.02
CA HIS A 203 -8.91 -4.63 5.36
C HIS A 203 -9.15 -3.42 4.42
N VAL A 204 -9.07 -3.59 3.10
CA VAL A 204 -9.26 -2.48 2.16
C VAL A 204 -10.70 -1.94 2.18
N ARG A 205 -11.69 -2.78 2.45
CA ARG A 205 -13.10 -2.37 2.57
C ARG A 205 -13.37 -1.63 3.88
N HIS A 206 -12.66 -1.96 4.96
CA HIS A 206 -12.71 -1.16 6.19
C HIS A 206 -12.07 0.21 5.98
N MET A 207 -10.91 0.30 5.32
CA MET A 207 -10.32 1.58 4.92
C MET A 207 -11.31 2.42 4.11
N GLU A 208 -12.06 1.79 3.19
CA GLU A 208 -13.08 2.46 2.40
C GLU A 208 -14.19 3.07 3.26
N LEU A 209 -14.72 2.33 4.23
CA LEU A 209 -15.74 2.84 5.15
C LEU A 209 -15.25 4.04 5.96
N ILE A 210 -14.01 3.96 6.47
CA ILE A 210 -13.37 5.03 7.25
C ILE A 210 -13.21 6.27 6.36
N VAL A 211 -12.63 6.11 5.17
CA VAL A 211 -12.41 7.22 4.23
C VAL A 211 -13.73 7.86 3.80
N TYR A 212 -14.78 7.08 3.52
CA TYR A 212 -16.10 7.65 3.23
C TYR A 212 -16.67 8.42 4.42
N GLN A 213 -16.53 7.91 5.63
CA GLN A 213 -16.99 8.63 6.81
C GLN A 213 -16.24 9.96 6.98
N MET A 214 -14.92 9.95 6.84
CA MET A 214 -14.10 11.17 6.88
C MET A 214 -14.54 12.19 5.81
N LEU A 215 -14.75 11.75 4.56
CA LEU A 215 -15.24 12.62 3.49
C LEU A 215 -16.66 13.15 3.78
N ASN A 216 -17.52 12.34 4.38
CA ASN A 216 -18.88 12.74 4.77
C ASN A 216 -18.89 13.77 5.90
N ASP A 217 -17.95 13.63 6.83
CA ASP A 217 -17.72 14.58 7.92
C ASP A 217 -16.96 15.85 7.46
N GLY A 218 -16.65 15.95 6.16
CA GLY A 218 -16.10 17.15 5.53
C GLY A 218 -14.57 17.19 5.46
N TYR A 219 -13.89 16.09 5.72
CA TYR A 219 -12.45 15.99 5.58
C TYR A 219 -11.98 16.15 4.14
N ARG A 220 -10.80 16.72 3.97
CA ARG A 220 -10.12 16.83 2.67
C ARG A 220 -8.68 16.35 2.82
N PHE A 221 -8.30 15.40 1.98
CA PHE A 221 -6.96 14.86 1.91
C PHE A 221 -6.10 15.81 1.05
N GLU A 222 -5.25 16.62 1.67
CA GLU A 222 -4.52 17.70 0.98
C GLU A 222 -2.99 17.61 1.04
N LYS A 223 -2.44 17.10 2.15
CA LYS A 223 -1.00 17.11 2.42
C LYS A 223 -0.43 15.71 2.57
N PRO A 224 -0.20 14.98 1.46
CA PRO A 224 0.34 13.63 1.54
C PRO A 224 1.79 13.64 2.02
N GLU A 225 2.14 12.64 2.81
CA GLU A 225 3.50 12.34 3.19
C GLU A 225 4.33 11.98 1.96
N GLN A 226 5.58 12.43 1.95
CA GLN A 226 6.53 12.15 0.86
C GLN A 226 7.52 11.08 1.30
N ILE A 227 7.68 10.06 0.47
CA ILE A 227 8.72 9.05 0.63
C ILE A 227 9.99 9.59 -0.02
N MET A 228 11.00 9.92 0.78
CA MET A 228 12.24 10.50 0.28
C MET A 228 13.07 9.48 -0.51
N VAL A 229 13.29 9.75 -1.79
CA VAL A 229 14.16 8.96 -2.69
C VAL A 229 15.64 9.14 -2.34
N ASN A 230 16.03 10.33 -1.92
CA ASN A 230 17.42 10.68 -1.65
C ASN A 230 17.59 11.00 -0.17
N LEU A 231 18.66 10.50 0.43
CA LEU A 231 19.09 10.95 1.75
C LEU A 231 19.32 12.46 1.67
N GLN A 232 18.47 13.22 2.34
CA GLN A 232 18.80 14.61 2.64
C GLN A 232 19.80 14.58 3.78
N GLN A 233 21.01 15.07 3.52
CA GLN A 233 21.98 15.29 4.60
C GLN A 233 21.37 16.33 5.54
N GLY A 234 20.84 15.88 6.68
CA GLY A 234 20.58 16.76 7.81
C GLY A 234 21.93 17.25 8.31
N ILE A 235 22.13 18.56 8.35
CA ILE A 235 23.25 19.13 9.10
C ILE A 235 22.83 18.99 10.57
N CYS A 236 23.41 18.03 11.31
CA CYS A 236 23.35 18.08 12.76
C CYS A 236 24.12 19.32 13.20
N SER A 237 23.42 20.27 13.79
CA SER A 237 24.06 21.41 14.44
C SER A 237 24.72 20.93 15.74
N LEU A 238 25.80 21.59 16.18
CA LEU A 238 26.40 21.31 17.49
C LEU A 238 25.44 21.59 18.66
N GLU A 239 24.31 22.23 18.38
CA GLU A 239 23.26 22.62 19.32
C GLU A 239 22.11 21.60 19.34
N ASP A 240 22.09 20.63 18.42
CA ASP A 240 21.07 19.59 18.36
C ASP A 240 21.28 18.61 19.51
N ASN A 241 20.32 18.56 20.43
CA ASN A 241 20.36 17.69 21.59
C ASN A 241 19.83 16.31 21.19
N ILE A 242 20.70 15.45 20.67
CA ILE A 242 20.35 14.07 20.31
C ILE A 242 20.22 13.27 21.61
N GLU A 243 19.01 12.80 21.93
CA GLU A 243 18.81 11.92 23.08
C GLU A 243 19.62 10.62 22.91
N GLU A 244 20.41 10.25 23.94
CA GLU A 244 21.25 9.03 23.90
C GLU A 244 20.45 7.74 23.68
N SER A 245 19.14 7.77 23.88
CA SER A 245 18.21 6.66 23.62
C SER A 245 17.85 6.48 22.14
N THR A 246 18.09 7.48 21.28
CA THR A 246 17.73 7.44 19.85
C THR A 246 18.86 6.79 19.04
N VAL A 247 19.03 5.48 19.24
CA VAL A 247 20.05 4.68 18.54
C VAL A 247 19.39 3.66 17.63
N VAL A 248 19.73 3.70 16.34
CA VAL A 248 19.29 2.70 15.36
C VAL A 248 20.44 1.72 15.08
N ARG A 249 20.17 0.42 15.22
CA ARG A 249 21.13 -0.64 14.86
C ARG A 249 20.82 -1.19 13.48
N ALA A 250 21.59 -0.78 12.47
CA ALA A 250 21.56 -1.40 11.15
C ALA A 250 22.27 -2.77 11.16
N ARG A 251 21.70 -3.77 10.48
CA ARG A 251 22.34 -5.06 10.18
C ARG A 251 22.27 -5.31 8.67
N GLY A 252 23.23 -6.06 8.13
CA GLY A 252 23.25 -6.42 6.69
C GLY A 252 24.02 -5.44 5.79
N LEU A 253 24.58 -4.36 6.33
CA LEU A 253 25.50 -3.50 5.59
C LEU A 253 26.87 -4.20 5.44
N PRO A 254 27.42 -4.31 4.21
CA PRO A 254 28.73 -4.91 3.99
C PRO A 254 29.83 -4.03 4.59
N TRP A 255 30.98 -4.63 4.92
CA TRP A 255 32.14 -3.90 5.47
C TRP A 255 32.67 -2.80 4.54
N GLN A 256 32.40 -2.91 3.24
CA GLN A 256 32.77 -1.93 2.22
C GLN A 256 31.65 -0.91 1.92
N CYS A 257 30.61 -0.82 2.75
CA CYS A 257 29.51 0.10 2.50
C CYS A 257 30.00 1.55 2.47
N THR A 258 29.52 2.32 1.50
CA THR A 258 29.72 3.77 1.42
C THR A 258 28.58 4.51 2.11
N ASP A 259 28.75 5.81 2.39
CA ASP A 259 27.67 6.66 2.89
C ASP A 259 26.43 6.62 1.97
N GLN A 260 26.63 6.46 0.66
CA GLN A 260 25.54 6.29 -0.30
C GLN A 260 24.81 4.95 -0.14
N ASP A 261 25.51 3.90 0.27
CA ASP A 261 24.89 2.60 0.52
C ASP A 261 24.11 2.62 1.84
N VAL A 262 24.62 3.32 2.86
CA VAL A 262 23.87 3.58 4.10
C VAL A 262 22.63 4.44 3.82
N ALA A 263 22.77 5.49 2.99
CA ALA A 263 21.65 6.31 2.52
C ALA A 263 20.57 5.48 1.80
N LYS A 264 21.00 4.56 0.92
CA LYS A 264 20.08 3.63 0.24
C LYS A 264 19.44 2.64 1.21
N PHE A 265 20.19 2.17 2.22
CA PHE A 265 19.70 1.24 3.23
C PHE A 265 18.55 1.84 4.05
N PHE A 266 18.62 3.12 4.39
CA PHE A 266 17.55 3.82 5.11
C PHE A 266 16.53 4.51 4.19
N ARG A 267 16.59 4.28 2.86
CA ARG A 267 15.66 4.92 1.92
C ARG A 267 14.22 4.55 2.27
N GLY A 268 13.38 5.56 2.38
CA GLY A 268 11.96 5.39 2.65
C GLY A 268 11.61 5.18 4.12
N LEU A 269 12.56 5.00 5.04
CA LEU A 269 12.26 4.98 6.48
C LEU A 269 12.07 6.40 7.01
N ASP A 270 11.11 6.58 7.91
CA ASP A 270 10.97 7.82 8.68
C ASP A 270 11.76 7.67 9.98
N ILE A 271 12.89 8.36 10.05
CA ILE A 271 13.70 8.42 11.28
C ILE A 271 13.42 9.80 11.85
N GLU A 272 12.64 9.86 12.93
CA GLU A 272 12.40 11.10 13.65
C GLU A 272 13.75 11.77 14.00
N LYS A 273 13.78 13.10 13.85
CA LYS A 273 14.95 13.91 14.22
C LYS A 273 15.09 14.05 15.72
#